data_AF-A0A3B1AJ88-F1
#
_entry.id   AF-A0A3B1AJ88-F1
#
_cell.length_a   1.000
_cell.length_b   1.000
_cell.length_c   1.000
_cell.angle_alpha   90.00
_cell.angle_beta   90.00
_cell.angle_gamma   90.00
#
_symmetry.space_group_name_H-M   'P 1'
#
loop_
_entity.id
_entity.type
_entity.pdbx_description
1 polymer ?
#
loop_
_entity_poly.entity_id
_entity_poly.type
_entity_poly.pdbx_seq_one_letter_code
_entity_poly.pdbx_strand_id
1 'polypeptide(L)'
;MKKMTDAELKKKLGDYTAPIGLYGKTKDMTFLGKVTCHIDQLEAGSWQEIVLDYEVGSSGIADGAWLKATFKFYSDWALFQTTDPSAANYVSAEYQAGPCAEGQGPATVQSLKVRFDQKGHERPFQKAVIVDTVDGYVKPGDHIIIRLGDRRFGGPGTRIQTFVEKGFRFRCYVDPLGTSRFC
;
A
#
# COMPACT_ATOMS: atom_id res chain seq x y z
N MET A 1 0.48 -18.44 16.13
CA MET A 1 1.63 -19.28 16.58
C MET A 1 2.23 -18.65 17.84
N LYS A 2 2.72 -19.44 18.80
CA LYS A 2 3.38 -18.94 20.01
C LYS A 2 4.68 -18.21 19.65
N LYS A 3 4.86 -16.98 20.16
CA LYS A 3 6.08 -16.19 20.05
C LYS A 3 7.15 -16.78 20.97
N MET A 4 8.33 -17.05 20.42
CA MET A 4 9.48 -17.57 21.18
C MET A 4 10.27 -16.41 21.78
N THR A 5 10.82 -16.63 22.97
CA THR A 5 11.83 -15.76 23.58
C THR A 5 13.18 -15.91 22.87
N ASP A 6 14.09 -14.95 23.05
CA ASP A 6 15.44 -15.02 22.45
C ASP A 6 16.22 -16.25 22.93
N ALA A 7 16.04 -16.67 24.18
CA ALA A 7 16.64 -17.89 24.72
C ALA A 7 16.09 -19.16 24.02
N GLU A 8 14.78 -19.22 23.76
CA GLU A 8 14.17 -20.32 23.01
C GLU A 8 14.63 -20.34 21.56
N LEU A 9 14.76 -19.17 20.91
CA LEU A 9 15.29 -19.03 19.56
C LEU A 9 16.73 -19.51 19.47
N LYS A 10 17.61 -19.05 20.37
CA LYS A 10 19.01 -19.46 20.41
C LYS A 10 19.16 -20.95 20.66
N LYS A 11 18.38 -21.52 21.57
CA LYS A 11 18.36 -22.97 21.80
C LYS A 11 17.93 -23.75 20.55
N LYS A 12 16.99 -23.22 19.77
CA LYS A 12 16.42 -23.89 18.59
C LYS A 12 17.29 -23.73 17.33
N LEU A 13 17.84 -22.55 17.10
CA LEU A 13 18.56 -22.19 15.87
C LEU A 13 20.08 -22.32 16.00
N GLY A 14 20.61 -22.43 17.23
CA GLY A 14 22.04 -22.37 17.49
C GLY A 14 22.57 -20.94 17.42
N ASP A 15 23.81 -20.79 16.95
CA ASP A 15 24.40 -19.47 16.69
C ASP A 15 23.83 -18.89 15.39
N TYR A 16 23.14 -17.75 15.51
CA TYR A 16 22.57 -17.02 14.38
C TYR A 16 22.79 -15.51 14.55
N THR A 17 22.76 -14.78 13.44
CA THR A 17 22.80 -13.32 13.43
C THR A 17 21.48 -12.80 12.88
N ALA A 18 20.78 -11.96 13.65
CA ALA A 18 19.59 -11.26 13.21
C ALA A 18 19.49 -9.91 13.94
N PRO A 19 18.78 -8.93 13.36
CA PRO A 19 18.52 -7.67 14.06
C PRO A 19 17.79 -7.91 15.38
N ILE A 20 18.22 -7.21 16.43
CA ILE A 20 17.73 -7.39 17.80
C ILE A 20 16.25 -6.98 17.86
N GLY A 21 15.41 -7.86 18.43
CA GLY A 21 13.97 -7.61 18.59
C GLY A 21 13.12 -7.72 17.31
N LEU A 22 13.74 -7.90 16.12
CA LEU A 22 12.99 -7.93 14.85
C LEU A 22 12.02 -9.12 14.76
N TYR A 23 12.42 -10.30 15.25
CA TYR A 23 11.53 -11.47 15.31
C TYR A 23 10.27 -11.15 16.11
N GLY A 24 10.44 -10.54 17.28
CA GLY A 24 9.32 -10.18 18.13
C GLY A 24 8.40 -9.16 17.47
N LYS A 25 8.96 -8.10 16.90
CA LYS A 25 8.23 -7.05 16.18
C LYS A 25 7.39 -7.64 15.04
N THR A 26 8.03 -8.39 14.15
CA THR A 26 7.38 -8.99 12.97
C THR A 26 6.34 -10.05 13.35
N LYS A 27 6.49 -10.75 14.48
CA LYS A 27 5.47 -11.70 14.97
C LYS A 27 4.21 -11.03 15.50
N ASP A 28 4.29 -9.78 15.93
CA ASP A 28 3.15 -9.01 16.42
C ASP A 28 2.40 -8.30 15.27
N MET A 29 2.97 -8.28 14.06
CA MET A 29 2.39 -7.69 12.86
C MET A 29 1.44 -8.65 12.13
N THR A 30 0.49 -8.08 11.39
CA THR A 30 -0.27 -8.85 10.39
C THR A 30 0.66 -9.24 9.23
N PHE A 31 0.36 -10.38 8.59
CA PHE A 31 1.24 -10.90 7.54
C PHE A 31 1.37 -9.95 6.36
N LEU A 32 0.23 -9.48 5.82
CA LEU A 32 0.18 -8.57 4.68
C LEU A 32 0.20 -7.10 5.07
N GLY A 33 0.03 -6.77 6.36
CA GLY A 33 -0.06 -5.39 6.82
C GLY A 33 -1.50 -4.92 6.97
N LYS A 34 -1.72 -3.61 6.87
CA LYS A 34 -3.05 -2.99 6.98
C LYS A 34 -3.10 -1.70 6.17
N VAL A 35 -4.28 -1.38 5.67
CA VAL A 35 -4.54 -0.10 4.98
C VAL A 35 -5.49 0.73 5.83
N THR A 36 -5.18 2.01 5.95
CA THR A 36 -6.07 3.01 6.53
C THR A 36 -6.42 4.06 5.49
N CYS A 37 -7.57 4.71 5.66
CA CYS A 37 -8.00 5.83 4.83
C CYS A 37 -8.34 6.98 5.77
N HIS A 38 -7.83 8.17 5.48
CA HIS A 38 -8.05 9.33 6.35
C HIS A 38 -9.49 9.89 6.29
N ILE A 39 -10.29 9.42 5.33
CA ILE A 39 -11.70 9.81 5.13
C ILE A 39 -12.59 8.57 5.23
N ASP A 40 -13.73 8.70 5.91
CA ASP A 40 -14.76 7.68 6.04
C ASP A 40 -16.11 8.06 5.39
N GLN A 41 -16.30 9.33 5.03
CA GLN A 41 -17.49 9.84 4.36
C GLN A 41 -17.12 10.83 3.24
N LEU A 42 -17.81 10.70 2.09
CA LEU A 42 -17.62 11.54 0.91
C LEU A 42 -18.96 12.09 0.43
N GLU A 43 -18.95 13.33 -0.07
CA GLU A 43 -20.09 13.93 -0.74
C GLU A 43 -20.08 13.57 -2.24
N ALA A 44 -21.21 13.10 -2.74
CA ALA A 44 -21.36 12.71 -4.14
C ALA A 44 -21.06 13.90 -5.08
N GLY A 45 -20.24 13.68 -6.10
CA GLY A 45 -19.85 14.70 -7.07
C GLY A 45 -18.84 15.75 -6.56
N SER A 46 -18.44 15.71 -5.28
CA SER A 46 -17.45 16.63 -4.71
C SER A 46 -16.04 16.36 -5.23
N TRP A 47 -15.14 17.34 -5.07
CA TRP A 47 -13.72 17.21 -5.37
C TRP A 47 -12.94 16.94 -4.09
N GLN A 48 -12.18 15.86 -4.05
CA GLN A 48 -11.46 15.43 -2.85
C GLN A 48 -10.03 14.97 -3.18
N GLU A 49 -9.15 15.03 -2.18
CA GLU A 49 -7.95 14.19 -2.13
C GLU A 49 -8.28 13.01 -1.21
N ILE A 50 -7.97 11.77 -1.62
CA ILE A 50 -8.10 10.59 -0.77
C ILE A 50 -6.73 9.97 -0.57
N VAL A 51 -6.35 9.75 0.69
CA VAL A 51 -5.06 9.19 1.08
C VAL A 51 -5.32 7.81 1.67
N LEU A 52 -4.75 6.79 1.02
CA LEU A 52 -4.67 5.43 1.51
C LEU A 52 -3.26 5.21 2.05
N ASP A 53 -3.15 4.91 3.33
CA ASP A 53 -1.90 4.61 3.99
C ASP A 53 -1.78 3.10 4.20
N TYR A 54 -0.86 2.47 3.47
CA TYR A 54 -0.55 1.05 3.60
C TYR A 54 0.70 0.85 4.47
N GLU A 55 0.49 0.31 5.68
CA GLU A 55 1.57 -0.18 6.55
C GLU A 55 1.93 -1.61 6.11
N VAL A 56 3.19 -1.80 5.71
CA VAL A 56 3.72 -3.08 5.22
C VAL A 56 3.78 -4.11 6.35
N GLY A 57 3.21 -5.27 6.10
CA GLY A 57 3.16 -6.37 7.07
C GLY A 57 4.48 -7.09 7.29
N SER A 58 4.42 -8.15 8.09
CA SER A 58 5.57 -8.98 8.41
C SER A 58 6.22 -9.64 7.19
N SER A 59 5.48 -9.79 6.08
CA SER A 59 6.02 -10.35 4.82
C SER A 59 7.09 -9.47 4.19
N GLY A 60 7.07 -8.15 4.44
CA GLY A 60 7.76 -7.19 3.58
C GLY A 60 7.18 -7.18 2.15
N ILE A 61 7.81 -6.41 1.28
CA ILE A 61 7.55 -6.37 -0.16
C ILE A 61 8.89 -6.56 -0.87
N ALA A 62 9.00 -7.61 -1.67
CA ALA A 62 10.21 -7.91 -2.43
C ALA A 62 10.42 -6.92 -3.59
N ASP A 63 11.59 -6.95 -4.23
CA ASP A 63 11.80 -6.22 -5.48
C ASP A 63 10.91 -6.78 -6.60
N GLY A 64 10.37 -5.87 -7.44
CA GLY A 64 9.41 -6.20 -8.49
C GLY A 64 8.03 -6.64 -7.99
N ALA A 65 7.80 -6.62 -6.68
CA ALA A 65 6.49 -6.82 -6.11
C ALA A 65 5.61 -5.57 -6.25
N TRP A 66 4.31 -5.76 -6.09
CA TRP A 66 3.32 -4.75 -6.44
C TRP A 66 2.04 -4.92 -5.61
N LEU A 67 1.33 -3.81 -5.46
CA LEU A 67 0.05 -3.75 -4.78
C LEU A 67 -0.99 -3.03 -5.63
N LYS A 68 -2.27 -3.27 -5.31
CA LYS A 68 -3.41 -2.70 -6.00
C LYS A 68 -4.41 -2.15 -5.00
N ALA A 69 -4.77 -0.88 -5.14
CA ALA A 69 -5.96 -0.31 -4.50
C ALA A 69 -7.10 -0.33 -5.52
N THR A 70 -8.13 -1.13 -5.24
CA THR A 70 -9.23 -1.37 -6.17
C THR A 70 -10.56 -0.86 -5.63
N PHE A 71 -11.45 -0.46 -6.54
CA PHE A 71 -12.81 -0.05 -6.22
C PHE A 71 -13.79 -0.53 -7.30
N LYS A 72 -15.09 -0.41 -7.00
CA LYS A 72 -16.13 -0.99 -7.84
C LYS A 72 -16.12 -0.40 -9.25
N PHE A 73 -16.34 -1.26 -10.23
CA PHE A 73 -16.48 -0.86 -11.64
C PHE A 73 -17.70 0.05 -11.87
N TYR A 74 -18.82 -0.24 -11.21
CA TYR A 74 -20.07 0.52 -11.29
C TYR A 74 -19.94 1.85 -10.55
N SER A 75 -19.17 2.75 -11.12
CA SER A 75 -18.89 4.06 -10.57
C SER A 75 -18.55 5.02 -11.71
N ASP A 76 -19.20 6.18 -11.75
CA ASP A 76 -18.86 7.26 -12.66
C ASP A 76 -17.74 8.16 -12.13
N TRP A 77 -17.07 7.72 -11.05
CA TRP A 77 -15.84 8.35 -10.56
C TRP A 77 -14.85 8.50 -11.70
N ALA A 78 -14.35 9.72 -11.84
CA ALA A 78 -13.43 10.13 -12.89
C ALA A 78 -12.20 9.22 -12.99
N LEU A 79 -11.67 9.11 -14.20
CA LEU A 79 -10.51 8.27 -14.46
C LEU A 79 -9.24 8.91 -13.92
N PHE A 80 -8.45 8.11 -13.22
CA PHE A 80 -7.15 8.54 -12.70
C PHE A 80 -6.09 8.60 -13.79
N GLN A 81 -5.12 9.50 -13.61
CA GLN A 81 -3.97 9.68 -14.49
C GLN A 81 -2.69 9.87 -13.66
N THR A 82 -1.53 9.63 -14.26
CA THR A 82 -0.22 9.68 -13.59
C THR A 82 0.80 10.55 -14.35
N THR A 83 0.34 11.41 -15.26
CA THR A 83 1.16 12.17 -16.21
C THR A 83 1.26 13.66 -15.89
N ASP A 84 0.16 14.30 -15.47
CA ASP A 84 0.15 15.74 -15.16
C ASP A 84 -0.16 15.94 -13.66
N PRO A 85 0.84 16.25 -12.83
CA PRO A 85 0.63 16.42 -11.39
C PRO A 85 -0.29 17.59 -11.03
N SER A 86 -0.37 18.61 -11.90
CA SER A 86 -1.21 19.80 -11.66
C SER A 86 -2.65 19.65 -12.11
N ALA A 87 -2.98 18.57 -12.85
CA ALA A 87 -4.31 18.33 -13.37
C ALA A 87 -5.22 17.54 -12.41
N ALA A 88 -6.51 17.51 -12.74
CA ALA A 88 -7.49 16.66 -12.07
C ALA A 88 -7.11 15.17 -12.13
N ASN A 89 -7.55 14.43 -11.11
CA ASN A 89 -7.42 12.98 -11.00
C ASN A 89 -5.97 12.46 -11.07
N TYR A 90 -4.98 13.30 -10.77
CA TYR A 90 -3.62 12.86 -10.62
C TYR A 90 -3.48 11.88 -9.44
N VAL A 91 -2.81 10.75 -9.65
CA VAL A 91 -2.52 9.78 -8.60
C VAL A 91 -1.03 9.64 -8.44
N SER A 92 -0.60 9.63 -7.18
CA SER A 92 0.79 9.41 -6.79
C SER A 92 0.88 8.36 -5.68
N ALA A 93 2.08 7.83 -5.50
CA ALA A 93 2.43 7.00 -4.36
C ALA A 93 3.80 7.44 -3.83
N GLU A 94 3.95 7.47 -2.52
CA GLU A 94 5.22 7.80 -1.86
C GLU A 94 5.60 6.74 -0.83
N TYR A 95 6.89 6.47 -0.74
CA TYR A 95 7.47 5.61 0.28
C TYR A 95 7.80 6.44 1.53
N GLN A 96 7.44 5.94 2.70
CA GLN A 96 7.83 6.51 3.99
C GLN A 96 8.51 5.45 4.86
N ALA A 97 9.76 5.73 5.24
CA ALA A 97 10.56 4.83 6.05
C ALA A 97 10.09 4.81 7.51
N GLY A 98 9.78 3.62 8.01
CA GLY A 98 9.58 3.36 9.43
C GLY A 98 10.89 3.08 10.17
N PRO A 99 10.86 3.00 11.51
CA PRO A 99 12.06 2.75 12.32
C PRO A 99 12.68 1.38 12.05
N CYS A 100 14.00 1.34 11.93
CA CYS A 100 14.77 0.10 11.86
C CYS A 100 14.89 -0.53 13.25
N ALA A 101 14.87 -1.86 13.32
CA ALA A 101 15.36 -2.56 14.49
C ALA A 101 16.88 -2.39 14.63
N GLU A 102 17.43 -2.59 15.82
CA GLU A 102 18.88 -2.50 16.03
C GLU A 102 19.59 -3.58 15.22
N GLY A 103 20.57 -3.16 14.40
CA GLY A 103 21.26 -4.03 13.45
C GLY A 103 20.49 -4.32 12.14
N GLN A 104 19.34 -3.68 11.90
CA GLN A 104 18.60 -3.77 10.63
C GLN A 104 18.98 -2.61 9.70
N GLY A 105 19.22 -2.91 8.43
CA GLY A 105 19.36 -1.88 7.39
C GLY A 105 18.02 -1.24 6.97
N PRO A 106 18.05 -0.05 6.35
CA PRO A 106 16.86 0.55 5.77
C PRO A 106 16.37 -0.27 4.55
N ALA A 107 15.13 -0.02 4.16
CA ALA A 107 14.61 -0.51 2.89
C ALA A 107 15.38 0.14 1.73
N THR A 108 15.48 -0.56 0.60
CA THR A 108 16.33 -0.14 -0.53
C THR A 108 15.55 0.26 -1.77
N VAL A 109 14.21 0.26 -1.71
CA VAL A 109 13.35 0.67 -2.83
C VAL A 109 13.78 2.03 -3.38
N GLN A 110 14.03 2.11 -4.69
CA GLN A 110 14.46 3.35 -5.33
C GLN A 110 13.27 4.22 -5.77
N SER A 111 12.20 3.58 -6.26
CA SER A 111 11.01 4.31 -6.68
C SER A 111 9.74 3.46 -6.63
N LEU A 112 8.60 4.14 -6.70
CA LEU A 112 7.28 3.54 -6.84
C LEU A 112 6.70 3.94 -8.18
N LYS A 113 6.36 2.96 -9.02
CA LYS A 113 5.70 3.20 -10.30
C LYS A 113 4.19 3.09 -10.13
N VAL A 114 3.47 4.14 -10.51
CA VAL A 114 2.01 4.18 -10.39
C VAL A 114 1.35 4.11 -11.76
N ARG A 115 0.31 3.28 -11.87
CA ARG A 115 -0.58 3.24 -13.04
C ARG A 115 -2.03 3.03 -12.63
N PHE A 116 -2.96 3.36 -13.53
CA PHE A 116 -4.38 3.13 -13.34
C PHE A 116 -4.95 2.28 -14.48
N ASP A 117 -5.57 1.16 -14.11
CA ASP A 117 -6.23 0.24 -15.04
C ASP A 117 -7.72 0.12 -14.71
N GLN A 118 -8.59 0.38 -15.68
CA GLN A 118 -10.04 0.22 -15.50
C GLN A 118 -10.48 -1.25 -15.37
N LYS A 119 -9.63 -2.19 -15.84
CA LYS A 119 -9.84 -3.64 -15.79
C LYS A 119 -8.63 -4.34 -15.14
N GLY A 120 -8.06 -3.74 -14.09
CA GLY A 120 -6.84 -4.22 -13.44
C GLY A 120 -7.04 -5.37 -12.44
N HIS A 121 -8.29 -5.72 -12.11
CA HIS A 121 -8.63 -6.80 -11.19
C HIS A 121 -10.02 -7.41 -11.46
N GLU A 122 -10.39 -8.44 -10.70
CA GLU A 122 -11.64 -9.18 -10.88
C GLU A 122 -12.90 -8.37 -10.53
N ARG A 123 -14.04 -8.78 -11.08
CA ARG A 123 -15.34 -8.19 -10.70
C ARG A 123 -15.68 -8.55 -9.24
N PRO A 124 -16.30 -7.63 -8.48
CA PRO A 124 -16.77 -6.30 -8.90
C PRO A 124 -15.72 -5.18 -8.80
N PHE A 125 -14.50 -5.44 -8.34
CA PHE A 125 -13.46 -4.45 -8.02
C PHE A 125 -12.46 -4.25 -9.17
N GLN A 126 -12.93 -3.85 -10.35
CA GLN A 126 -12.07 -3.85 -11.54
C GLN A 126 -11.16 -2.64 -11.70
N LYS A 127 -11.61 -1.45 -11.25
CA LYS A 127 -10.82 -0.21 -11.35
C LYS A 127 -9.70 -0.27 -10.32
N ALA A 128 -8.45 -0.24 -10.77
CA ALA A 128 -7.29 -0.49 -9.93
C ALA A 128 -6.24 0.61 -10.11
N VAL A 129 -5.87 1.26 -9.01
CA VAL A 129 -4.59 1.96 -8.89
C VAL A 129 -3.55 0.92 -8.50
N ILE A 130 -2.50 0.83 -9.30
CA ILE A 130 -1.47 -0.18 -9.16
C ILE A 130 -0.15 0.53 -8.85
N VAL A 131 0.55 0.03 -7.84
CA VAL A 131 1.85 0.54 -7.40
C VAL A 131 2.85 -0.59 -7.47
N ASP A 132 3.85 -0.47 -8.35
CA ASP A 132 4.98 -1.38 -8.41
C ASP A 132 6.15 -0.81 -7.61
N THR A 133 6.82 -1.67 -6.84
CA THR A 133 8.13 -1.36 -6.28
C THR A 133 9.19 -1.58 -7.36
N VAL A 134 10.14 -0.65 -7.46
CA VAL A 134 11.19 -0.68 -8.48
C VAL A 134 12.54 -0.55 -7.81
N ASP A 135 13.39 -1.56 -8.06
CA ASP A 135 14.79 -1.62 -7.64
C ASP A 135 14.92 -1.57 -6.11
N GLY A 136 14.80 -2.74 -5.48
CA GLY A 136 14.92 -2.91 -4.04
C GLY A 136 13.63 -3.33 -3.35
N TYR A 137 13.70 -3.52 -2.03
CA TYR A 137 12.61 -4.06 -1.21
C TYR A 137 12.04 -3.01 -0.26
N VAL A 138 10.84 -3.26 0.27
CA VAL A 138 10.20 -2.50 1.35
C VAL A 138 10.10 -3.38 2.59
N LYS A 139 10.49 -2.85 3.76
CA LYS A 139 10.61 -3.65 5.00
C LYS A 139 9.33 -3.59 5.85
N PRO A 140 9.10 -4.57 6.74
CA PRO A 140 7.97 -4.56 7.65
C PRO A 140 7.86 -3.27 8.49
N GLY A 141 6.67 -2.69 8.53
CA GLY A 141 6.36 -1.45 9.24
C GLY A 141 6.73 -0.17 8.49
N ASP A 142 7.21 -0.25 7.26
CA ASP A 142 7.27 0.90 6.37
C ASP A 142 5.91 1.20 5.78
N HIS A 143 5.76 2.40 5.23
CA HIS A 143 4.50 2.86 4.68
C HIS A 143 4.61 3.18 3.20
N ILE A 144 3.58 2.79 2.44
CA ILE A 144 3.34 3.27 1.07
C ILE A 144 2.06 4.09 1.11
N ILE A 145 2.18 5.39 0.85
CA ILE A 145 1.06 6.33 0.88
C ILE A 145 0.58 6.57 -0.54
N ILE A 146 -0.64 6.15 -0.85
CA ILE A 146 -1.28 6.34 -2.15
C ILE A 146 -2.23 7.54 -2.05
N ARG A 147 -2.05 8.54 -2.91
CA ARG A 147 -2.92 9.72 -2.97
C ARG A 147 -3.74 9.70 -4.25
N LEU A 148 -5.06 9.60 -4.10
CA LEU A 148 -6.03 9.69 -5.17
C LEU A 148 -6.47 11.15 -5.32
N GLY A 149 -6.12 11.79 -6.43
CA GLY A 149 -6.29 13.23 -6.60
C GLY A 149 -5.31 14.02 -5.74
N ASP A 150 -4.00 13.77 -5.90
CA ASP A 150 -2.95 14.45 -5.13
C ASP A 150 -2.95 15.96 -5.42
N ARG A 151 -3.24 16.75 -4.39
CA ARG A 151 -3.38 18.21 -4.45
C ARG A 151 -2.09 18.96 -4.17
N ARG A 152 -1.00 18.26 -3.79
CA ARG A 152 0.27 18.90 -3.42
C ARG A 152 0.91 19.69 -4.57
N PHE A 153 0.50 19.41 -5.80
CA PHE A 153 0.98 20.06 -7.02
C PHE A 153 -0.02 21.09 -7.59
N GLY A 154 -1.03 21.50 -6.82
CA GLY A 154 -1.98 22.55 -7.20
C GLY A 154 -3.23 22.07 -7.96
N GLY A 155 -3.36 20.76 -8.21
CA GLY A 155 -4.55 20.17 -8.83
C GLY A 155 -5.79 20.19 -7.94
N PRO A 156 -7.00 20.07 -8.51
CA PRO A 156 -8.26 20.12 -7.76
C PRO A 156 -8.57 18.83 -6.97
N GLY A 157 -7.77 17.77 -7.16
CA GLY A 157 -8.01 16.43 -6.64
C GLY A 157 -8.80 15.56 -7.62
N THR A 158 -9.60 14.62 -7.10
CA THR A 158 -10.45 13.73 -7.89
C THR A 158 -11.93 13.98 -7.64
N ARG A 159 -12.75 13.83 -8.69
CA ARG A 159 -14.20 13.98 -8.58
C ARG A 159 -14.85 12.67 -8.17
N ILE A 160 -15.47 12.67 -6.99
CA ILE A 160 -16.24 11.55 -6.45
C ILE A 160 -17.42 11.23 -7.36
N GLN A 161 -17.81 9.96 -7.41
CA GLN A 161 -19.01 9.50 -8.13
C GLN A 161 -20.25 10.35 -7.79
N THR A 162 -21.16 10.53 -8.74
CA THR A 162 -22.30 11.46 -8.60
C THR A 162 -23.52 10.89 -7.87
N PHE A 163 -23.45 9.64 -7.46
CA PHE A 163 -24.50 8.97 -6.71
C PHE A 163 -23.99 8.44 -5.37
N VAL A 164 -24.89 8.43 -4.38
CA VAL A 164 -24.57 7.94 -3.04
C VAL A 164 -24.55 6.42 -3.03
N GLU A 165 -23.47 5.86 -2.49
CA GLU A 165 -23.35 4.43 -2.24
C GLU A 165 -23.08 4.16 -0.76
N LYS A 166 -23.92 3.33 -0.15
CA LYS A 166 -23.68 2.86 1.22
C LYS A 166 -22.60 1.79 1.22
N GLY A 167 -21.53 2.02 1.96
CA GLY A 167 -20.45 1.05 2.13
C GLY A 167 -19.56 0.91 0.90
N PHE A 168 -19.27 2.02 0.21
CA PHE A 168 -18.15 2.08 -0.73
C PHE A 168 -16.87 1.64 -0.01
N ARG A 169 -16.05 0.81 -0.67
CA ARG A 169 -14.81 0.28 -0.10
C ARG A 169 -13.73 0.24 -1.14
N PHE A 170 -12.53 0.64 -0.72
CA PHE A 170 -11.31 0.21 -1.39
C PHE A 170 -10.97 -1.20 -0.92
N ARG A 171 -10.73 -2.11 -1.86
CA ARG A 171 -10.10 -3.40 -1.58
C ARG A 171 -8.66 -3.33 -2.04
N CYS A 172 -7.75 -3.49 -1.09
CA CYS A 172 -6.34 -3.47 -1.38
C CYS A 172 -5.81 -4.90 -1.41
N TYR A 173 -4.95 -5.17 -2.38
CA TYR A 173 -4.34 -6.47 -2.62
C TYR A 173 -2.85 -6.29 -2.75
N VAL A 174 -2.07 -7.23 -2.23
CA VAL A 174 -0.62 -7.20 -2.34
C VAL A 174 -0.12 -8.54 -2.88
N ASP A 175 0.87 -8.48 -3.77
CA ASP A 175 1.67 -9.61 -4.18
C ASP A 175 3.08 -9.39 -3.63
N PRO A 176 3.35 -9.78 -2.37
CA PRO A 176 4.57 -9.38 -1.66
C PRO A 176 5.84 -10.02 -2.23
N LEU A 177 5.70 -11.01 -3.12
CA LEU A 177 6.80 -11.77 -3.72
C LEU A 177 6.98 -11.53 -5.22
N GLY A 178 6.15 -10.69 -5.86
CA GLY A 178 6.25 -10.42 -7.30
C GLY A 178 5.85 -11.60 -8.19
N THR A 179 5.00 -12.50 -7.70
CA THR A 179 4.57 -13.73 -8.39
C THR A 179 3.28 -13.59 -9.21
N SER A 180 2.72 -12.39 -9.25
CA SER A 180 1.37 -12.06 -9.75
C SER A 180 0.24 -12.80 -9.01
N ARG A 181 0.48 -13.26 -7.78
CA ARG A 181 -0.54 -13.84 -6.91
C ARG A 181 -0.89 -12.86 -5.81
N PHE A 182 -2.13 -12.40 -5.84
CA PHE A 182 -2.65 -11.40 -4.92
C PHE A 182 -3.36 -12.08 -3.75
N CYS A 183 -3.09 -11.58 -2.55
CA CYS A 183 -3.77 -11.96 -1.32
C CYS A 183 -4.49 -10.77 -0.70
#